data_AF-A0A2M8URI5-F1
#
_entry.id   AF-A0A2M8URI5-F1
#
_cell.length_a   1.000
_cell.length_b   1.000
_cell.length_c   1.000
_cell.angle_alpha   90.00
_cell.angle_beta   90.00
_cell.angle_gamma   90.00
#
_symmetry.space_group_name_H-M   'P 1'
#
loop_
_entity.id
_entity.type
_entity.pdbx_description
1 polymer ?
#
loop_
_entity_poly.entity_id
_entity_poly.type
_entity_poly.pdbx_seq_one_letter_code
_entity_poly.pdbx_strand_id
1 'polypeptide(L)'
;MDPRQACLACLAQDPPALFEAALWIAAEHEPQLPPEQAQRLFDSLAHQVAVALPLGIGDAERAQFLLRRLSELGFAEDDEYPLHPRAALLSQVLQRRHGQPLSLALIALEMARRNDITLVGVNFPGRFLLRVPGADHLLDPATGRRLYTRDCRDLLARQMGTNIELSAEHLRTASAAEMLQRLSRNLRQLHLTTGEPLAALKDAQRVLELGPPSASDHLARADLYHTLDCPQAERYDLERAMLLSDDAAEQMRLAQRLSEISVPPKALH
;
A
#
# COMPACT_ATOMS: atom_id res chain seq x y z
N MET A 1 14.50 -18.12 4.58
CA MET A 1 14.27 -17.40 3.31
C MET A 1 14.21 -15.93 3.64
N ASP A 2 14.88 -15.07 2.89
CA ASP A 2 14.78 -13.62 3.09
C ASP A 2 13.34 -13.15 2.79
N PRO A 3 12.62 -12.51 3.72
CA PRO A 3 11.23 -12.07 3.51
C PRO A 3 11.03 -11.24 2.25
N ARG A 4 12.03 -10.43 1.88
CA ARG A 4 11.99 -9.58 0.69
C ARG A 4 11.99 -10.39 -0.60
N GLN A 5 12.90 -11.36 -0.72
CA GLN A 5 12.92 -12.28 -1.87
C GLN A 5 11.63 -13.09 -1.96
N ALA A 6 11.08 -13.50 -0.82
CA ALA A 6 9.81 -14.22 -0.78
C ALA A 6 8.63 -13.36 -1.27
N CYS A 7 8.56 -12.09 -0.86
CA CYS A 7 7.58 -11.12 -1.38
C CYS A 7 7.66 -10.98 -2.90
N LEU A 8 8.88 -10.81 -3.45
CA LEU A 8 9.08 -10.68 -4.90
C LEU A 8 8.73 -11.97 -5.65
N ALA A 9 9.05 -13.13 -5.07
CA ALA A 9 8.67 -14.43 -5.64
C ALA A 9 7.15 -14.62 -5.69
N CYS A 10 6.40 -14.18 -4.68
CA CYS A 10 4.94 -14.17 -4.70
C CYS A 10 4.38 -13.28 -5.81
N LEU A 11 4.98 -12.10 -6.02
CA LEU A 11 4.56 -11.17 -7.06
C LEU A 11 4.85 -11.69 -8.48
N ALA A 12 5.88 -12.52 -8.64
CA ALA A 12 6.27 -13.12 -9.91
C ALA A 12 5.41 -14.31 -10.35
N GLN A 13 4.46 -14.76 -9.52
CA GLN A 13 3.52 -15.83 -9.89
C GLN A 13 2.46 -15.35 -10.89
N ASP A 14 1.82 -16.30 -11.59
CA ASP A 14 0.71 -16.02 -12.52
C ASP A 14 -0.53 -16.86 -12.15
N PRO A 15 -1.60 -16.25 -11.59
CA PRO A 15 -1.68 -14.84 -11.19
C PRO A 15 -0.81 -14.54 -9.94
N PRO A 16 -0.45 -13.26 -9.70
CA PRO A 16 0.36 -12.89 -8.53
C PRO A 16 -0.31 -13.25 -7.19
N ALA A 17 0.47 -13.85 -6.29
CA ALA A 17 0.06 -14.17 -4.92
C ALA A 17 0.13 -12.92 -4.02
N LEU A 18 -0.76 -11.96 -4.29
CA LEU A 18 -0.73 -10.61 -3.71
C LEU A 18 -0.87 -10.62 -2.17
N PHE A 19 -1.75 -11.45 -1.64
CA PHE A 19 -2.00 -11.53 -0.20
C PHE A 19 -0.78 -12.08 0.54
N GLU A 20 -0.19 -13.15 0.02
CA GLU A 20 1.04 -13.76 0.54
C GLU A 20 2.20 -12.78 0.46
N ALA A 21 2.34 -12.04 -0.65
CA ALA A 21 3.36 -10.99 -0.79
C ALA A 21 3.23 -9.92 0.31
N ALA A 22 2.01 -9.47 0.61
CA ALA A 22 1.76 -8.51 1.68
C ALA A 22 2.02 -9.08 3.09
N LEU A 23 1.83 -10.39 3.30
CA LEU A 23 2.27 -11.05 4.54
C LEU A 23 3.80 -11.11 4.67
N TRP A 24 4.51 -11.33 3.57
CA TRP A 24 5.98 -11.28 3.56
C TRP A 24 6.53 -9.88 3.85
N ILE A 25 5.84 -8.83 3.39
CA ILE A 25 6.14 -7.44 3.79
C ILE A 25 6.04 -7.28 5.31
N ALA A 26 5.02 -7.87 5.94
CA ALA A 26 4.88 -7.81 7.39
C ALA A 26 5.97 -8.59 8.12
N ALA A 27 6.30 -9.80 7.63
CA ALA A 27 7.34 -10.65 8.20
C ALA A 27 8.75 -10.01 8.15
N GLU A 28 9.00 -9.09 7.23
CA GLU A 28 10.25 -8.32 7.18
C GLU A 28 10.44 -7.35 8.37
N HIS A 29 9.34 -6.93 8.98
CA HIS A 29 9.31 -6.10 10.18
C HIS A 29 9.08 -6.93 11.44
N GLU A 30 8.44 -8.09 11.32
CA GLU A 30 8.06 -8.97 12.42
C GLU A 30 8.60 -10.39 12.21
N PRO A 31 9.94 -10.61 12.27
CA PRO A 31 10.55 -11.91 11.96
C PRO A 31 10.08 -13.06 12.87
N GLN A 32 9.54 -12.73 14.05
CA GLN A 32 8.94 -13.67 14.99
C GLN A 32 7.52 -14.13 14.63
N LEU A 33 6.86 -13.47 13.66
CA LEU A 33 5.51 -13.77 13.19
C LEU A 33 5.57 -14.29 11.74
N PRO A 34 5.69 -15.60 11.54
CA PRO A 34 5.81 -16.16 10.20
C PRO A 34 4.47 -16.07 9.42
N PRO A 35 4.49 -15.84 8.09
CA PRO A 35 3.28 -15.69 7.27
C PRO A 35 2.25 -16.82 7.43
N GLU A 36 2.70 -18.04 7.69
CA GLU A 36 1.88 -19.24 7.87
C GLU A 36 0.92 -19.12 9.07
N GLN A 37 1.24 -18.31 10.07
CA GLN A 37 0.32 -18.03 11.18
C GLN A 37 -0.84 -17.15 10.71
N ALA A 38 -0.55 -16.09 9.96
CA ALA A 38 -1.58 -15.20 9.40
C ALA A 38 -2.44 -15.91 8.35
N GLN A 39 -1.86 -16.79 7.53
CA GLN A 39 -2.59 -17.63 6.58
C GLN A 39 -3.62 -18.52 7.28
N ARG A 40 -3.26 -19.20 8.38
CA ARG A 40 -4.21 -20.04 9.12
C ARG A 40 -5.38 -19.24 9.71
N LEU A 41 -5.12 -18.03 10.18
CA LEU A 41 -6.18 -17.11 10.64
C LEU A 41 -7.10 -16.73 9.48
N PHE A 42 -6.53 -16.43 8.33
CA PHE A 42 -7.29 -16.12 7.12
C PHE A 42 -8.12 -17.30 6.63
N ASP A 43 -7.58 -18.52 6.61
CA ASP A 43 -8.30 -19.73 6.17
C ASP A 43 -9.55 -19.98 7.03
N SER A 44 -9.41 -19.78 8.35
CA SER A 44 -10.53 -19.91 9.30
C SER A 44 -11.60 -18.85 9.04
N LEU A 45 -11.19 -17.60 8.81
CA LEU A 45 -12.08 -16.50 8.44
C LEU A 45 -12.77 -16.77 7.10
N ALA A 46 -12.03 -17.31 6.12
CA ALA A 46 -12.53 -17.57 4.78
C ALA A 46 -13.63 -18.62 4.77
N HIS A 47 -13.48 -19.68 5.57
CA HIS A 47 -14.54 -20.66 5.74
C HIS A 47 -15.81 -20.04 6.33
N GLN A 48 -15.67 -19.18 7.36
CA GLN A 48 -16.81 -18.51 7.99
C GLN A 48 -17.55 -17.57 7.03
N VAL A 49 -16.81 -16.81 6.22
CA VAL A 49 -17.39 -15.86 5.25
C VAL A 49 -18.01 -16.59 4.06
N ALA A 50 -17.35 -17.62 3.53
CA ALA A 50 -17.82 -18.37 2.36
C ALA A 50 -19.22 -18.96 2.56
N VAL A 51 -19.51 -19.52 3.74
CA VAL A 51 -20.82 -20.10 4.07
C VAL A 51 -21.93 -19.04 4.10
N ALA A 52 -21.60 -17.80 4.42
CA ALA A 52 -22.57 -16.71 4.50
C ALA A 52 -22.82 -16.00 3.17
N LEU A 53 -21.96 -16.20 2.15
CA LEU A 53 -22.06 -15.47 0.89
C LEU A 53 -23.29 -15.90 0.09
N PRO A 54 -24.12 -14.95 -0.37
CA PRO A 54 -25.29 -15.28 -1.18
C PRO A 54 -24.88 -15.85 -2.54
N LEU A 55 -25.59 -16.89 -2.95
CA LEU A 55 -25.48 -17.51 -4.27
C LEU A 55 -26.58 -17.00 -5.20
N GLY A 56 -26.31 -17.00 -6.51
CA GLY A 56 -27.31 -16.65 -7.53
C GLY A 56 -27.56 -15.15 -7.73
N ILE A 57 -26.70 -14.28 -7.18
CA ILE A 57 -26.70 -12.83 -7.44
C ILE A 57 -25.39 -12.39 -8.11
N GLY A 58 -25.38 -11.20 -8.71
CA GLY A 58 -24.21 -10.67 -9.44
C GLY A 58 -23.02 -10.35 -8.54
N ASP A 59 -21.82 -10.29 -9.13
CA ASP A 59 -20.58 -10.02 -8.41
C ASP A 59 -20.59 -8.68 -7.67
N ALA A 60 -21.28 -7.65 -8.17
CA ALA A 60 -21.40 -6.35 -7.51
C ALA A 60 -22.10 -6.48 -6.14
N GLU A 61 -23.20 -7.22 -6.08
CA GLU A 61 -23.94 -7.50 -4.84
C GLU A 61 -23.14 -8.44 -3.93
N ARG A 62 -22.49 -9.48 -4.49
CA ARG A 62 -21.65 -10.42 -3.72
C ARG A 62 -20.46 -9.71 -3.08
N ALA A 63 -19.77 -8.85 -3.82
CA ALA A 63 -18.64 -8.06 -3.33
C ALA A 63 -19.07 -7.08 -2.23
N GLN A 64 -20.21 -6.40 -2.41
CA GLN A 64 -20.74 -5.53 -1.37
C GLN A 64 -21.11 -6.31 -0.10
N PHE A 65 -21.76 -7.47 -0.26
CA PHE A 65 -22.12 -8.33 0.86
C PHE A 65 -20.85 -8.81 1.58
N LEU A 66 -19.84 -9.29 0.85
CA LEU A 66 -18.54 -9.68 1.39
C LEU A 66 -17.95 -8.58 2.28
N LEU A 67 -17.86 -7.34 1.78
CA LEU A 67 -17.28 -6.22 2.54
C LEU A 67 -18.10 -5.89 3.80
N ARG A 68 -19.44 -5.93 3.71
CA ARG A 68 -20.31 -5.74 4.87
C ARG A 68 -20.14 -6.86 5.89
N ARG A 69 -19.99 -8.12 5.46
CA ARG A 69 -19.71 -9.25 6.36
C ARG A 69 -18.37 -9.10 7.06
N LEU A 70 -17.33 -8.66 6.37
CA LEU A 70 -16.05 -8.34 7.00
C LEU A 70 -16.23 -7.24 8.06
N SER A 71 -16.95 -6.17 7.72
CA SER A 71 -17.27 -5.08 8.66
C SER A 71 -18.04 -5.56 9.90
N GLU A 72 -19.04 -6.42 9.72
CA GLU A 72 -19.81 -7.05 10.81
C GLU A 72 -18.95 -8.00 11.67
N LEU A 73 -17.91 -8.60 11.09
CA LEU A 73 -16.90 -9.37 11.84
C LEU A 73 -15.87 -8.47 12.54
N GLY A 74 -16.03 -7.15 12.47
CA GLY A 74 -15.17 -6.18 13.15
C GLY A 74 -14.00 -5.69 12.31
N PHE A 75 -13.95 -6.00 11.01
CA PHE A 75 -12.97 -5.37 10.12
C PHE A 75 -13.31 -3.90 9.89
N ALA A 76 -12.53 -3.00 10.46
CA ALA A 76 -12.78 -1.58 10.44
C ALA A 76 -11.51 -0.78 10.16
N GLU A 77 -11.68 0.48 9.77
CA GLU A 77 -10.57 1.42 9.67
C GLU A 77 -9.97 1.66 11.05
N ASP A 78 -8.64 1.69 11.15
CA ASP A 78 -7.95 2.06 12.40
C ASP A 78 -8.00 3.59 12.56
N ASP A 79 -8.55 4.05 13.68
CA ASP A 79 -8.79 5.47 13.98
C ASP A 79 -7.88 6.00 15.10
N GLU A 80 -6.85 5.24 15.48
CA GLU A 80 -5.86 5.64 16.48
C GLU A 80 -5.05 6.87 16.03
N TYR A 81 -4.75 7.77 16.98
CA TYR A 81 -3.92 8.94 16.73
C TYR A 81 -2.81 9.06 17.79
N PRO A 82 -1.52 8.94 17.41
CA PRO A 82 -1.02 8.73 16.05
C PRO A 82 -1.29 7.30 15.53
N LEU A 83 -1.44 7.17 14.20
CA LEU A 83 -1.61 5.86 13.57
C LEU A 83 -0.28 5.09 13.59
N HIS A 84 -0.33 3.81 13.98
CA HIS A 84 0.87 2.95 14.07
C HIS A 84 1.04 2.02 12.86
N PRO A 85 2.26 1.52 12.58
CA PRO A 85 2.54 0.56 11.49
C PRO A 85 1.65 -0.69 11.51
N ARG A 86 1.18 -1.12 12.68
CA ARG A 86 0.22 -2.23 12.86
C ARG A 86 -1.08 -2.07 12.06
N ALA A 87 -1.46 -0.83 11.70
CA ALA A 87 -2.61 -0.56 10.84
C ALA A 87 -2.35 -0.93 9.36
N ALA A 88 -1.10 -1.07 8.96
CA ALA A 88 -0.70 -1.44 7.60
C ALA A 88 -0.11 -2.86 7.50
N LEU A 89 0.50 -3.38 8.57
CA LEU A 89 1.05 -4.75 8.61
C LEU A 89 -0.08 -5.79 8.54
N LEU A 90 -0.17 -6.53 7.43
CA LEU A 90 -1.33 -7.39 7.15
C LEU A 90 -1.55 -8.51 8.19
N SER A 91 -0.47 -9.05 8.77
CA SER A 91 -0.48 -9.96 9.93
C SER A 91 -1.26 -9.38 11.11
N GLN A 92 -0.94 -8.13 11.48
CA GLN A 92 -1.54 -7.39 12.58
C GLN A 92 -2.99 -7.01 12.27
N VAL A 93 -3.27 -6.57 11.05
CA VAL A 93 -4.63 -6.23 10.62
C VAL A 93 -5.55 -7.45 10.67
N LEU A 94 -5.08 -8.64 10.29
CA LEU A 94 -5.87 -9.88 10.41
C LEU A 94 -6.19 -10.24 11.87
N GLN A 95 -5.23 -10.05 12.77
CA GLN A 95 -5.39 -10.35 14.20
C GLN A 95 -6.30 -9.34 14.90
N ARG A 96 -6.07 -8.06 14.67
CA ARG A 96 -6.79 -6.95 15.32
C ARG A 96 -8.14 -6.68 14.66
N ARG A 97 -8.27 -6.96 13.37
CA ARG A 97 -9.37 -6.53 12.49
C ARG A 97 -9.46 -5.00 12.33
N HIS A 98 -8.42 -4.25 12.70
CA HIS A 98 -8.34 -2.81 12.44
C HIS A 98 -7.15 -2.51 11.53
N GLY A 99 -7.35 -1.74 10.48
CA GLY A 99 -6.28 -1.39 9.54
C GLY A 99 -6.60 -0.26 8.58
N GLN A 100 -5.64 0.11 7.76
CA GLN A 100 -5.82 1.11 6.70
C GLN A 100 -6.67 0.55 5.55
N PRO A 101 -7.33 1.41 4.75
CA PRO A 101 -8.17 0.98 3.63
C PRO A 101 -7.51 0.00 2.68
N LEU A 102 -6.21 0.18 2.35
CA LEU A 102 -5.48 -0.76 1.50
C LEU A 102 -5.33 -2.14 2.14
N SER A 103 -4.96 -2.22 3.42
CA SER A 103 -4.80 -3.50 4.12
C SER A 103 -6.12 -4.27 4.20
N LEU A 104 -7.22 -3.57 4.51
CA LEU A 104 -8.56 -4.15 4.50
C LEU A 104 -8.96 -4.62 3.09
N ALA A 105 -8.61 -3.84 2.06
CA ALA A 105 -8.84 -4.20 0.67
C ALA A 105 -8.06 -5.46 0.26
N LEU A 106 -6.81 -5.64 0.70
CA LEU A 106 -6.02 -6.85 0.39
C LEU A 106 -6.67 -8.12 0.97
N ILE A 107 -7.22 -8.05 2.19
CA ILE A 107 -7.99 -9.14 2.81
C ILE A 107 -9.24 -9.43 1.97
N ALA A 108 -9.98 -8.38 1.60
CA ALA A 108 -11.20 -8.52 0.82
C ALA A 108 -10.95 -9.08 -0.60
N LEU A 109 -9.86 -8.67 -1.25
CA LEU A 109 -9.48 -9.17 -2.58
C LEU A 109 -9.15 -10.66 -2.54
N GLU A 110 -8.37 -11.11 -1.54
CA GLU A 110 -8.08 -12.55 -1.39
C GLU A 110 -9.35 -13.35 -1.08
N MET A 111 -10.24 -12.79 -0.25
CA MET A 111 -11.52 -13.42 0.06
C MET A 111 -12.41 -13.53 -1.17
N ALA A 112 -12.48 -12.47 -1.97
CA ALA A 112 -13.22 -12.42 -3.23
C ALA A 112 -12.69 -13.45 -4.22
N ARG A 113 -11.36 -13.52 -4.38
CA ARG A 113 -10.68 -14.49 -5.25
C ARG A 113 -11.03 -15.93 -4.89
N ARG A 114 -11.03 -16.30 -3.61
CA ARG A 114 -11.38 -17.66 -3.15
C ARG A 114 -12.85 -18.02 -3.29
N ASN A 115 -13.71 -17.03 -3.52
CA ASN A 115 -15.14 -17.23 -3.68
C ASN A 115 -15.61 -16.88 -5.10
N ASP A 116 -14.69 -16.82 -6.09
CA ASP A 116 -15.00 -16.51 -7.48
C ASP A 116 -15.83 -15.21 -7.64
N ILE A 117 -15.43 -14.16 -6.92
CA ILE A 117 -15.98 -12.81 -7.06
C ILE A 117 -14.95 -11.95 -7.79
N THR A 118 -15.34 -11.38 -8.93
CA THR A 118 -14.45 -10.51 -9.72
C THR A 118 -14.34 -9.14 -9.06
N LEU A 119 -13.34 -8.98 -8.20
CA LEU A 119 -13.08 -7.74 -7.45
C LEU A 119 -11.67 -7.23 -7.74
N VAL A 120 -11.54 -5.95 -8.03
CA VAL A 120 -10.25 -5.31 -8.33
C VAL A 120 -10.02 -4.09 -7.45
N GLY A 121 -8.74 -3.81 -7.17
CA GLY A 121 -8.31 -2.61 -6.46
C GLY A 121 -8.27 -1.37 -7.37
N VAL A 122 -8.58 -0.21 -6.81
CA VAL A 122 -8.50 1.10 -7.48
C VAL A 122 -7.58 2.00 -6.66
N ASN A 123 -6.50 2.46 -7.29
CA ASN A 123 -5.46 3.26 -6.63
C ASN A 123 -5.89 4.73 -6.42
N PHE A 124 -7.07 4.94 -5.83
CA PHE A 124 -7.69 6.26 -5.75
C PHE A 124 -6.89 7.20 -4.79
N PRO A 125 -6.71 8.49 -5.13
CA PRO A 125 -5.95 9.43 -4.31
C PRO A 125 -6.50 9.54 -2.87
N GLY A 126 -5.61 9.48 -1.88
CA GLY A 126 -5.95 9.58 -0.46
C GLY A 126 -6.58 8.32 0.14
N ARG A 127 -7.45 7.60 -0.59
CA ARG A 127 -8.16 6.41 -0.09
C ARG A 127 -8.12 5.28 -1.10
N PHE A 128 -7.66 4.09 -0.71
CA PHE A 128 -7.72 2.92 -1.60
C PHE A 128 -9.16 2.38 -1.67
N LEU A 129 -9.62 2.05 -2.87
CA LEU A 129 -11.00 1.64 -3.13
C LEU A 129 -11.03 0.32 -3.91
N LEU A 130 -12.21 -0.29 -3.97
CA LEU A 130 -12.46 -1.54 -4.69
C LEU A 130 -13.51 -1.32 -5.78
N ARG A 131 -13.51 -2.19 -6.80
CA ARG A 131 -14.52 -2.17 -7.87
C ARG A 131 -14.76 -3.57 -8.41
N VAL A 132 -16.02 -3.87 -8.72
CA VAL A 132 -16.36 -4.99 -9.60
C VAL A 132 -16.33 -4.48 -11.05
N PRO A 133 -15.56 -5.08 -11.97
CA PRO A 133 -15.53 -4.64 -13.36
C PRO A 133 -16.93 -4.57 -13.98
N GLY A 134 -17.26 -3.46 -14.63
CA GLY A 134 -18.59 -3.20 -15.21
C GLY A 134 -19.60 -2.56 -14.25
N ALA A 135 -19.31 -2.48 -12.95
CA ALA A 135 -20.15 -1.73 -12.01
C ALA A 135 -19.98 -0.20 -12.19
N ASP A 136 -21.06 0.53 -11.93
CA ASP A 136 -21.14 2.00 -12.00
C ASP A 136 -20.67 2.72 -10.72
N HIS A 137 -20.17 1.96 -9.74
CA HIS A 137 -19.74 2.44 -8.43
C HIS A 137 -18.44 1.79 -7.98
N LEU A 138 -17.77 2.47 -7.06
CA LEU A 138 -16.68 1.92 -6.26
C LEU A 138 -17.21 1.41 -4.93
N LEU A 139 -16.41 0.63 -4.24
CA LEU A 139 -16.69 0.08 -2.92
C LEU A 139 -15.62 0.52 -1.93
N ASP A 140 -16.08 0.99 -0.78
CA ASP A 140 -15.23 1.26 0.36
C ASP A 140 -14.82 -0.06 1.05
N PRO A 141 -13.52 -0.34 1.21
CA PRO A 141 -13.06 -1.62 1.76
C PRO A 141 -13.35 -1.82 3.25
N ALA A 142 -13.56 -0.74 4.02
CA ALA A 142 -13.82 -0.83 5.45
C ALA A 142 -15.31 -1.02 5.76
N THR A 143 -16.19 -0.46 4.94
CA THR A 143 -17.64 -0.40 5.23
C THR A 143 -18.52 -1.14 4.22
N GLY A 144 -18.01 -1.43 3.02
CA GLY A 144 -18.83 -1.91 1.90
C GLY A 144 -19.80 -0.86 1.35
N ARG A 145 -19.62 0.41 1.68
CA ARG A 145 -20.40 1.51 1.10
C ARG A 145 -20.13 1.64 -0.40
N ARG A 146 -21.20 1.78 -1.19
CA ARG A 146 -21.11 2.16 -2.61
C ARG A 146 -20.76 3.64 -2.71
N LEU A 147 -19.77 3.95 -3.53
CA LEU A 147 -19.30 5.30 -3.81
C LEU A 147 -19.54 5.58 -5.29
N TYR A 148 -20.44 6.53 -5.57
CA TYR A 148 -20.74 6.98 -6.92
C TYR A 148 -19.86 8.18 -7.30
N THR A 149 -20.00 8.67 -8.52
CA THR A 149 -19.20 9.79 -9.06
C THR A 149 -19.17 11.01 -8.14
N ARG A 150 -20.29 11.36 -7.49
CA ARG A 150 -20.35 12.47 -6.54
C ARG A 150 -19.47 12.20 -5.31
N ASP A 151 -19.58 11.02 -4.71
CA ASP A 151 -18.76 10.65 -3.56
C ASP A 151 -17.26 10.67 -3.91
N CYS A 152 -16.92 10.22 -5.12
CA CYS A 152 -15.53 10.24 -5.61
C CYS A 152 -15.02 11.68 -5.76
N ARG A 153 -15.83 12.61 -6.28
CA ARG A 153 -15.45 14.04 -6.35
C ARG A 153 -15.24 14.63 -4.96
N ASP A 154 -16.11 14.30 -4.01
CA ASP A 154 -15.99 14.78 -2.63
C ASP A 154 -14.73 14.24 -1.94
N LEU A 155 -14.40 12.96 -2.16
CA LEU A 155 -13.15 12.35 -1.66
C LEU A 155 -11.91 13.01 -2.28
N LEU A 156 -11.94 13.25 -3.59
CA LEU A 156 -10.82 13.88 -4.30
C LEU A 156 -10.61 15.32 -3.84
N ALA A 157 -11.69 16.09 -3.68
CA ALA A 157 -11.63 17.46 -3.22
C ALA A 157 -11.07 17.59 -1.79
N ARG A 158 -11.39 16.64 -0.92
CA ARG A 158 -10.82 16.57 0.45
C ARG A 158 -9.32 16.28 0.43
N GLN A 159 -8.85 15.47 -0.52
CA GLN A 159 -7.45 15.06 -0.60
C GLN A 159 -6.56 16.06 -1.34
N MET A 160 -7.04 16.59 -2.47
CA MET A 160 -6.22 17.35 -3.43
C MET A 160 -6.70 18.81 -3.60
N GLY A 161 -7.77 19.20 -2.90
CA GLY A 161 -8.39 20.53 -3.02
C GLY A 161 -9.50 20.59 -4.06
N THR A 162 -10.30 21.65 -4.01
CA THR A 162 -11.54 21.81 -4.81
C THR A 162 -11.32 22.06 -6.30
N ASN A 163 -10.09 22.36 -6.72
CA ASN A 163 -9.76 22.72 -8.10
C ASN A 163 -9.41 21.50 -8.98
N ILE A 164 -9.35 20.30 -8.39
CA ILE A 164 -9.02 19.07 -9.12
C ILE A 164 -10.31 18.42 -9.62
N GLU A 165 -10.35 18.13 -10.91
CA GLU A 165 -11.45 17.37 -11.51
C GLU A 165 -11.21 15.86 -11.45
N LEU A 166 -12.29 15.09 -11.29
CA LEU A 166 -12.23 13.64 -11.34
C LEU A 166 -11.96 13.16 -12.78
N SER A 167 -10.80 12.58 -13.02
CA SER A 167 -10.40 11.97 -14.29
C SER A 167 -10.47 10.43 -14.25
N ALA A 168 -10.41 9.80 -15.42
CA ALA A 168 -10.31 8.35 -15.55
C ALA A 168 -9.02 7.78 -14.91
N GLU A 169 -7.97 8.60 -14.80
CA GLU A 169 -6.70 8.18 -14.19
C GLU A 169 -6.88 7.81 -12.72
N HIS A 170 -7.70 8.59 -11.98
CA HIS A 170 -8.01 8.32 -10.57
C HIS A 170 -8.81 7.02 -10.36
N LEU A 171 -9.43 6.50 -11.42
CA LEU A 171 -10.29 5.32 -11.41
C LEU A 171 -9.63 4.08 -12.03
N ARG A 172 -8.32 4.16 -12.32
CA ARG A 172 -7.56 3.04 -12.86
C ARG A 172 -7.47 1.89 -11.88
N THR A 173 -7.62 0.69 -12.41
CA THR A 173 -7.37 -0.54 -11.68
C THR A 173 -5.90 -0.61 -11.31
N ALA A 174 -5.61 -0.92 -10.05
CA ALA A 174 -4.26 -1.09 -9.56
C ALA A 174 -3.74 -2.50 -9.89
N SER A 175 -2.52 -2.59 -10.41
CA SER A 175 -1.77 -3.84 -10.49
C SER A 175 -1.30 -4.30 -9.11
N ALA A 176 -0.91 -5.58 -9.00
CA ALA A 176 -0.32 -6.13 -7.78
C ALA A 176 0.92 -5.35 -7.31
N ALA A 177 1.81 -4.99 -8.26
CA ALA A 177 2.99 -4.19 -7.98
C ALA A 177 2.64 -2.80 -7.43
N GLU A 178 1.69 -2.09 -8.04
CA GLU A 178 1.26 -0.77 -7.57
C GLU A 178 0.62 -0.83 -6.18
N MET A 179 -0.15 -1.88 -5.87
CA MET A 179 -0.73 -2.10 -4.54
C MET A 179 0.36 -2.31 -3.49
N LEU A 180 1.36 -3.15 -3.75
CA LEU A 180 2.46 -3.38 -2.81
C LEU A 180 3.40 -2.18 -2.67
N GLN A 181 3.61 -1.40 -3.75
CA GLN A 181 4.32 -0.13 -3.69
C GLN A 181 3.57 0.86 -2.80
N ARG A 182 2.25 0.98 -2.96
CA ARG A 182 1.43 1.84 -2.08
C ARG A 182 1.47 1.37 -0.63
N LEU A 183 1.37 0.07 -0.38
CA LEU A 183 1.49 -0.51 0.96
C LEU A 183 2.84 -0.14 1.59
N SER A 184 3.92 -0.26 0.83
CA SER A 184 5.27 0.09 1.28
C SER A 184 5.43 1.60 1.52
N ARG A 185 4.85 2.48 0.68
CA ARG A 185 4.83 3.92 0.94
C ARG A 185 4.05 4.28 2.21
N ASN A 186 2.93 3.60 2.46
CA ASN A 186 2.15 3.77 3.69
C ASN A 186 2.96 3.35 4.92
N LEU A 187 3.57 2.17 4.90
CA LEU A 187 4.41 1.67 5.99
C LEU A 187 5.61 2.59 6.25
N ARG A 188 6.29 3.06 5.20
CA ARG A 188 7.37 4.04 5.30
C ARG A 188 6.92 5.27 6.08
N GLN A 189 5.76 5.83 5.72
CA GLN A 189 5.22 7.00 6.40
C GLN A 189 4.87 6.71 7.86
N LEU A 190 4.26 5.55 8.14
CA LEU A 190 3.90 5.17 9.51
C LEU A 190 5.16 5.01 10.39
N HIS A 191 6.16 4.26 9.92
CA HIS A 191 7.43 4.09 10.62
C HIS A 191 8.17 5.41 10.82
N LEU A 192 8.15 6.32 9.84
CA LEU A 192 8.68 7.67 10.00
C LEU A 192 7.99 8.43 11.12
N THR A 193 6.65 8.44 11.13
CA THR A 193 5.88 9.16 12.16
C THR A 193 6.01 8.57 13.55
N THR A 194 6.38 7.29 13.68
CA THR A 194 6.65 6.63 14.96
C THR A 194 8.13 6.64 15.37
N GLY A 195 8.99 7.33 14.61
CA GLY A 195 10.40 7.51 14.97
C GLY A 195 11.28 6.28 14.69
N GLU A 196 10.92 5.46 13.70
CA GLU A 196 11.63 4.23 13.32
C GLU A 196 12.27 4.34 11.93
N PRO A 197 13.32 5.18 11.74
CA PRO A 197 13.88 5.47 10.42
C PRO A 197 14.48 4.24 9.73
N LEU A 198 15.02 3.28 10.47
CA LEU A 198 15.54 2.03 9.90
C LEU A 198 14.41 1.14 9.33
N ALA A 199 13.26 1.09 10.00
CA ALA A 199 12.09 0.36 9.48
C ALA A 199 11.54 1.07 8.24
N ALA A 200 11.41 2.40 8.29
CA ALA A 200 11.01 3.19 7.13
C ALA A 200 11.97 3.04 5.93
N LEU A 201 13.27 2.88 6.17
CA LEU A 201 14.26 2.63 5.10
C LEU A 201 14.04 1.28 4.42
N LYS A 202 13.68 0.22 5.16
CA LYS A 202 13.31 -1.06 4.56
C LYS A 202 12.17 -0.89 3.57
N ASP A 203 11.13 -0.16 3.98
CA ASP A 203 9.96 0.09 3.13
C ASP A 203 10.29 0.99 1.93
N ALA A 204 11.09 2.04 2.13
CA ALA A 204 11.53 2.93 1.05
C ALA A 204 12.34 2.18 -0.02
N GLN A 205 13.21 1.26 0.40
CA GLN A 205 13.94 0.42 -0.54
C GLN A 205 12.99 -0.52 -1.30
N ARG A 206 12.03 -1.13 -0.61
CA ARG A 206 11.05 -2.05 -1.23
C ARG A 206 10.22 -1.34 -2.31
N VAL A 207 9.87 -0.07 -2.12
CA VAL A 207 9.15 0.72 -3.14
C VAL A 207 9.93 0.75 -4.47
N LEU A 208 11.25 0.92 -4.42
CA LEU A 208 12.08 0.97 -5.63
C LEU A 208 12.30 -0.41 -6.29
N GLU A 209 12.18 -1.49 -5.52
CA GLU A 209 12.35 -2.86 -6.01
C GLU A 209 11.05 -3.43 -6.63
N LEU A 210 9.88 -2.96 -6.18
CA LEU A 210 8.58 -3.47 -6.61
C LEU A 210 8.11 -2.94 -7.98
N GLY A 211 8.71 -1.88 -8.50
CA GLY A 211 8.30 -1.28 -9.77
C GLY A 211 9.05 0.03 -10.08
N PRO A 212 8.71 0.70 -11.19
CA PRO A 212 9.35 1.95 -11.58
C PRO A 212 9.19 3.01 -10.48
N PRO A 213 10.29 3.57 -9.94
CA PRO A 213 10.22 4.57 -8.89
C PRO A 213 9.97 5.98 -9.47
N SER A 214 9.30 6.82 -8.69
CA SER A 214 9.19 8.26 -8.99
C SER A 214 10.36 9.06 -8.41
N ALA A 215 10.50 10.33 -8.81
CA ALA A 215 11.39 11.27 -8.15
C ALA A 215 11.11 11.36 -6.63
N SER A 216 9.82 11.38 -6.25
CA SER A 216 9.39 11.43 -4.84
C SER A 216 9.74 10.17 -4.04
N ASP A 217 9.84 9.00 -4.68
CA ASP A 217 10.28 7.78 -4.00
C ASP A 217 11.78 7.81 -3.68
N HIS A 218 12.60 8.33 -4.60
CA HIS A 218 14.02 8.56 -4.36
C HIS A 218 14.24 9.64 -3.29
N LEU A 219 13.54 10.77 -3.37
CA LEU A 219 13.60 11.83 -2.36
C LEU A 219 13.31 11.32 -0.95
N ALA A 220 12.23 10.54 -0.80
CA ALA A 220 11.86 10.01 0.50
C ALA A 220 12.93 9.05 1.07
N ARG A 221 13.68 8.34 0.23
CA ARG A 221 14.81 7.52 0.69
C ARG A 221 16.07 8.36 0.98
N ALA A 222 16.31 9.43 0.21
CA ALA A 222 17.37 10.40 0.50
C ALA A 222 17.17 11.04 1.87
N ASP A 223 15.94 11.42 2.23
CA ASP A 223 15.60 11.99 3.55
C ASP A 223 15.88 11.02 4.71
N LEU A 224 15.63 9.73 4.48
CA LEU A 224 15.98 8.68 5.44
C LEU A 224 17.49 8.52 5.58
N TYR A 225 18.23 8.51 4.47
CA TYR A 225 19.70 8.47 4.52
C TYR A 225 20.32 9.70 5.16
N HIS A 226 19.73 10.87 4.96
CA HIS A 226 20.12 12.09 5.67
C HIS A 226 19.97 11.92 7.18
N THR A 227 18.79 11.47 7.63
CA THR A 227 18.51 11.21 9.05
C THR A 227 19.43 10.15 9.67
N LEU A 228 19.93 9.22 8.86
CA LEU A 228 20.82 8.15 9.27
C LEU A 228 22.31 8.47 9.04
N ASP A 229 22.66 9.73 8.78
CA ASP A 229 24.03 10.20 8.53
C ASP A 229 24.77 9.39 7.44
N CYS A 230 24.06 9.06 6.36
CA CYS A 230 24.55 8.28 5.22
C CYS A 230 24.72 9.14 3.96
N PRO A 231 25.68 10.09 3.90
CA PRO A 231 25.75 11.12 2.87
C PRO A 231 25.96 10.59 1.45
N GLN A 232 26.66 9.47 1.28
CA GLN A 232 26.83 8.86 -0.05
C GLN A 232 25.53 8.30 -0.59
N ALA A 233 24.73 7.68 0.27
CA ALA A 233 23.47 7.08 -0.10
C ALA A 233 22.39 8.16 -0.33
N GLU A 234 22.39 9.22 0.51
CA GLU A 234 21.60 10.42 0.29
C GLU A 234 21.90 11.03 -1.08
N ARG A 235 23.18 11.29 -1.37
CA ARG A 235 23.61 11.86 -2.65
C ARG A 235 23.14 11.04 -3.84
N TYR A 236 23.29 9.71 -3.79
CA TYR A 236 22.84 8.82 -4.85
C TYR A 236 21.34 9.00 -5.15
N ASP A 237 20.50 9.01 -4.11
CA ASP A 237 19.06 9.15 -4.31
C ASP A 237 18.66 10.56 -4.78
N LEU A 238 19.34 11.61 -4.33
CA LEU A 238 19.11 12.97 -4.85
C LEU A 238 19.46 13.11 -6.32
N GLU A 239 20.58 12.51 -6.77
CA GLU A 239 20.94 12.47 -8.19
C GLU A 239 19.89 11.73 -9.03
N ARG A 240 19.36 10.60 -8.51
CA ARG A 240 18.28 9.86 -9.17
C ARG A 240 16.97 10.63 -9.22
N ALA A 241 16.60 11.32 -8.13
CA ALA A 241 15.41 12.17 -8.09
C ALA A 241 15.53 13.31 -9.11
N MET A 242 16.69 13.95 -9.22
CA MET A 242 16.93 15.03 -10.17
C MET A 242 16.78 14.58 -11.64
N LEU A 243 17.19 13.35 -11.97
CA LEU A 243 17.02 12.77 -13.31
C LEU A 243 15.57 12.46 -13.66
N LEU A 244 14.70 12.27 -12.65
CA LEU A 244 13.29 11.89 -12.83
C LEU A 244 12.32 13.07 -12.65
N SER A 245 12.80 14.21 -12.17
CA SER A 245 11.99 15.42 -11.99
C SER A 245 11.93 16.21 -13.29
N ASP A 246 10.72 16.56 -13.71
CA ASP A 246 10.47 17.52 -14.80
C ASP A 246 10.23 18.96 -14.29
N ASP A 247 10.18 19.17 -12.97
CA ASP A 247 10.00 20.49 -12.36
C ASP A 247 11.36 21.18 -12.16
N ALA A 248 11.57 22.30 -12.86
CA ALA A 248 12.78 23.11 -12.76
C ALA A 248 13.02 23.67 -11.35
N ALA A 249 11.96 24.01 -10.61
CA ALA A 249 12.09 24.49 -9.23
C ALA A 249 12.53 23.36 -8.29
N GLU A 250 12.02 22.14 -8.48
CA GLU A 250 12.48 20.96 -7.76
C GLU A 250 13.94 20.64 -8.11
N GLN A 251 14.31 20.64 -9.39
CA GLN A 251 15.70 20.42 -9.82
C GLN A 251 16.67 21.43 -9.18
N MET A 252 16.29 22.71 -9.11
CA MET A 252 17.13 23.73 -8.47
C MET A 252 17.31 23.48 -6.96
N ARG A 253 16.24 23.10 -6.24
CA ARG A 253 16.33 22.73 -4.81
C ARG A 253 17.24 21.52 -4.61
N LEU A 254 17.15 20.52 -5.50
CA LEU A 254 18.00 19.33 -5.43
C LEU A 254 19.47 19.63 -5.68
N ALA A 255 19.77 20.47 -6.67
CA ALA A 255 21.13 20.90 -6.97
C ALA A 255 21.77 21.62 -5.77
N GLN A 256 21.00 22.48 -5.07
CA GLN A 256 21.47 23.13 -3.85
C GLN A 256 21.80 22.12 -2.75
N ARG A 257 20.86 21.21 -2.41
CA ARG A 257 21.08 20.18 -1.39
C ARG A 257 22.29 19.29 -1.73
N LEU A 258 22.47 18.92 -3.00
CA LEU A 258 23.62 18.14 -3.47
C LEU A 258 24.98 18.84 -3.27
N SER A 259 25.01 20.17 -3.31
CA SER A 259 26.22 20.97 -3.08
C SER A 259 26.61 21.07 -1.61
N GLU A 260 25.65 20.91 -0.72
CA GLU A 260 25.83 20.97 0.74
C GLU A 260 26.30 19.62 1.31
N ILE A 261 26.06 18.52 0.60
CA ILE A 261 26.53 17.18 1.00
C ILE A 261 28.05 17.09 0.81
N SER A 262 28.78 17.23 1.93
CA SER A 262 30.22 17.00 1.97
C SER A 262 30.53 15.51 1.79
N VAL A 263 30.97 15.15 0.60
CA VAL A 263 31.51 13.82 0.33
C VAL A 263 33.01 13.85 0.65
N PRO A 264 33.51 13.07 1.64
CA PRO A 264 34.95 12.90 1.78
C PRO A 264 35.49 12.33 0.45
N PRO A 265 36.61 12.86 -0.08
CA PRO A 265 37.17 12.38 -1.34
C PRO A 265 37.33 10.86 -1.27
N LYS A 266 36.94 10.14 -2.34
CA LYS A 266 37.14 8.69 -2.45
C LYS A 266 38.56 8.37 -2.01
N ALA A 267 38.71 7.61 -0.92
CA ALA A 267 39.99 7.02 -0.58
C ALA A 267 40.36 6.07 -1.73
N LEU A 268 41.26 6.53 -2.60
CA LEU A 268 41.95 5.69 -3.57
C LEU A 268 42.91 4.81 -2.78
N HIS A 269 42.46 3.64 -2.33
CA HIS A 269 43.31 2.56 -1.82
C HIS A 269 42.87 1.24 -2.42
#